data_AF-A0A7Y2DIC7-F1
#
_entry.id   AF-A0A7Y2DIC7-F1
#
_cell.length_a   1.000
_cell.length_b   1.000
_cell.length_c   1.000
_cell.angle_alpha   90.00
_cell.angle_beta   90.00
_cell.angle_gamma   90.00
#
_symmetry.space_group_name_H-M   'P 1'
#
loop_
_entity.id
_entity.type
_entity.pdbx_description
1 polymer ?
#
loop_
_entity_poly.entity_id
_entity_poly.type
_entity_poly.pdbx_seq_one_letter_code
_entity_poly.pdbx_strand_id
1 'polypeptide(L)' 'MLDKNGIAKRIAKEVKDGYYVNLGIGIPTLVANFVRDD' A
#
# COMPACT_ATOMS: atom_id res chain seq x y z
N MET A 1 -3.46 -12.57 13.50
CA MET A 1 -3.87 -11.17 13.34
C MET A 1 -2.84 -10.49 12.43
N LEU A 2 -3.25 -9.77 11.38
CA LEU A 2 -2.30 -9.03 10.53
C LEU A 2 -1.82 -7.78 11.29
N ASP A 3 -0.52 -7.55 11.30
CA ASP A 3 0.05 -6.31 11.81
C ASP A 3 -0.09 -5.18 10.77
N LYS A 4 0.33 -3.96 11.15
CA LYS A 4 0.24 -2.78 10.28
C LYS A 4 0.92 -2.99 8.91
N ASN A 5 2.02 -3.73 8.87
CA ASN A 5 2.75 -4.02 7.64
C ASN A 5 2.01 -5.05 6.79
N GLY A 6 1.42 -6.08 7.41
CA GLY A 6 0.58 -7.06 6.74
C GLY A 6 -0.66 -6.44 6.10
N ILE A 7 -1.29 -5.46 6.76
CA ILE A 7 -2.41 -4.69 6.19
C ILE A 7 -1.92 -3.87 4.99
N ALA A 8 -0.85 -3.10 5.13
CA ALA A 8 -0.31 -2.26 4.04
C ALA A 8 0.11 -3.10 2.82
N LYS A 9 0.78 -4.23 3.04
CA LYS A 9 1.20 -5.16 1.99
C LYS A 9 0.03 -5.80 1.25
N ARG A 10 -1.11 -6.03 1.93
CA ARG A 10 -2.33 -6.52 1.26
C ARG A 10 -2.92 -5.43 0.38
N ILE A 11 -3.02 -4.21 0.87
CA ILE A 11 -3.59 -3.07 0.11
C ILE A 11 -2.74 -2.76 -1.11
N ALA A 12 -1.41 -2.82 -1.00
CA ALA A 12 -0.51 -2.53 -2.12
C ALA A 12 -0.74 -3.43 -3.34
N LYS A 13 -1.26 -4.65 -3.17
CA LYS A 13 -1.61 -5.55 -4.27
C LYS A 13 -2.82 -5.09 -5.10
N GLU A 14 -3.62 -4.18 -4.56
CA GLU A 14 -4.78 -3.61 -5.24
C GLU A 14 -4.42 -2.36 -6.06
N VAL A 15 -3.23 -1.79 -5.85
CA VAL A 15 -2.70 -0.68 -6.64
C VAL A 15 -2.26 -1.22 -8.00
N LYS A 16 -2.68 -0.57 -9.08
CA LYS A 16 -2.39 -0.97 -10.45
C LYS A 16 -1.64 0.13 -11.18
N ASP A 17 -0.91 -0.25 -12.23
CA ASP A 17 -0.24 0.71 -13.09
C ASP A 17 -1.21 1.79 -13.62
N GLY A 18 -0.71 3.01 -13.70
CA GLY A 18 -1.48 4.20 -14.08
C GLY A 18 -2.47 4.73 -13.03
N TYR A 19 -2.60 4.10 -11.85
CA TYR A 19 -3.45 4.64 -10.79
C TYR A 19 -2.78 5.85 -10.12
N TYR A 20 -3.52 6.96 -10.03
CA TYR A 20 -3.17 8.07 -9.15
C TYR A 20 -3.84 7.88 -7.78
N VAL A 21 -3.04 7.60 -6.75
CA VAL A 21 -3.54 7.20 -5.43
C VAL A 21 -3.19 8.26 -4.38
N ASN A 22 -4.17 8.58 -3.53
CA ASN A 22 -3.96 9.38 -2.33
C ASN A 22 -3.80 8.47 -1.11
N LEU A 23 -2.74 8.68 -0.34
CA LEU A 23 -2.49 7.96 0.91
C LEU A 23 -2.65 8.91 2.09
N GLY A 24 -3.56 8.58 3.00
CA GLY A 24 -3.69 9.27 4.29
C GLY A 24 -2.50 9.01 5.22
N ILE A 25 -2.36 9.83 6.26
CA ILE A 25 -1.27 9.69 7.24
C ILE A 25 -1.38 8.39 8.06
N GLY A 26 -0.24 7.81 8.46
CA GLY A 26 -0.18 6.63 9.33
C GLY A 26 -0.04 5.31 8.56
N ILE A 27 -0.90 4.32 8.85
CA ILE A 27 -0.85 3.01 8.18
C ILE A 27 -0.92 3.13 6.64
N PRO A 28 -1.76 4.00 6.03
CA PRO A 28 -1.84 4.08 4.58
C PRO A 28 -0.54 4.55 3.91
N THR A 29 0.30 5.38 4.53
CA THR A 29 1.60 5.76 3.92
C THR A 29 2.56 4.58 3.80
N LEU A 30 2.40 3.52 4.60
CA LEU A 30 3.21 2.31 4.48
C LEU A 30 2.91 1.53 3.19
N VAL A 31 1.74 1.73 2.57
CA VAL A 31 1.34 1.05 1.33
C VAL A 31 2.31 1.35 0.19
N ALA A 32 2.82 2.58 0.11
CA ALA A 32 3.79 2.99 -0.90
C ALA A 32 5.07 2.14 -0.89
N ASN A 33 5.49 1.62 0.27
CA ASN A 33 6.69 0.79 0.39
C ASN A 33 6.53 -0.63 -0.19
N PHE A 34 5.31 -1.02 -0.57
CA PHE A 34 4.99 -2.37 -1.02
C PHE A 34 4.39 -2.42 -2.43
N VAL A 35 4.18 -1.26 -3.08
CA VAL A 35 3.88 -1.20 -4.52
C VAL A 35 5.20 -1.50 -5.23
N ARG A 36 5.25 -2.59 -6.00
CA ARG A 36 6.46 -2.97 -6.75
C ARG A 36 6.48 -2.24 -8.10
N ASP A 37 7.68 -1.91 -8.58
CA ASP A 37 7.93 -1.26 -9.87
C ASP A 37 8.32 -2.27 -10.98
N ASP A 38 7.97 -3.56 -10.85
CA ASP A 38 8.22 -4.57 -11.90
C ASP A 38 7.06 -4.72 -12.89
#